data_AF-A0A536I060-F1
#
_entry.id   AF-A0A536I060-F1
#
_cell.length_a   1.000
_cell.length_b   1.000
_cell.length_c   1.000
_cell.angle_alpha   90.00
_cell.angle_beta   90.00
_cell.angle_gamma   90.00
#
_symmetry.space_group_name_H-M   'P 1'
#
loop_
_entity.id
_entity.type
_entity.pdbx_description
1 polymer ?
#
loop_
_entity_poly.entity_id
_entity_poly.type
_entity_poly.pdbx_seq_one_letter_code
_entity_poly.pdbx_strand_id
1 'polypeptide(L)' 'MAEGTATRKQVVRKNLTSPDETRRFDKGKIDIANVGDAVIGRFELQPGWRWSESVKPLVGT' A
#
# COMPACT_ATOMS: atom_id res chain seq x y z
N MET A 1 -4.29 42.31 3.01
CA MET A 1 -3.85 41.40 1.94
C MET A 1 -3.56 40.05 2.59
N ALA A 2 -4.42 39.06 2.35
CA ALA A 2 -4.18 37.67 2.73
C ALA A 2 -4.88 36.81 1.67
N GLU A 3 -4.15 36.44 0.63
CA GLU A 3 -4.63 35.47 -0.35
C GLU A 3 -4.63 34.10 0.32
N GLY A 4 -5.83 33.57 0.57
CA GLY A 4 -5.99 32.16 0.93
C GLY A 4 -5.61 31.31 -0.27
N THR A 5 -4.49 30.60 -0.18
CA THR A 5 -4.08 29.65 -1.21
C THR A 5 -5.12 28.52 -1.26
N ALA A 6 -5.95 28.51 -2.31
CA ALA A 6 -6.81 27.37 -2.59
C ALA A 6 -5.93 26.18 -3.01
N THR A 7 -5.78 25.17 -2.15
CA THR A 7 -5.10 23.92 -2.50
C THR A 7 -5.85 23.25 -3.64
N ARG A 8 -5.23 23.24 -4.82
CA ARG A 8 -5.75 22.52 -5.99
C ARG A 8 -5.52 21.03 -5.74
N LYS A 9 -6.59 20.23 -5.66
CA LYS A 9 -6.46 18.76 -5.61
C LYS A 9 -5.83 18.28 -6.91
N GLN A 10 -4.60 17.79 -6.83
CA GLN A 10 -3.89 17.20 -7.95
C GLN A 10 -4.34 15.74 -8.12
N VAL A 11 -4.59 15.33 -9.37
CA VAL A 11 -4.82 13.92 -9.68
C VAL A 11 -3.48 13.19 -9.56
N VAL A 12 -3.36 12.30 -8.58
CA VAL A 12 -2.18 11.46 -8.39
C VAL A 12 -2.40 10.11 -9.07
N ARG A 13 -1.48 9.73 -9.96
CA ARG A 13 -1.49 8.43 -10.64
C ARG A 13 -0.22 7.67 -10.28
N LYS A 14 -0.40 6.43 -9.81
CA LYS A 14 0.69 5.47 -9.52
C LYS A 14 0.43 4.17 -10.27
N ASN A 15 1.49 3.42 -10.55
CA ASN A 15 1.38 2.12 -11.21
C ASN A 15 1.82 1.02 -10.25
N LEU A 16 0.97 0.02 -10.03
CA LEU A 16 1.26 -1.14 -9.19
C LEU A 16 2.20 -2.16 -9.87
N THR A 17 2.62 -1.93 -11.11
CA THR A 17 3.75 -2.68 -11.72
C THR A 17 5.11 -2.16 -11.28
N SER A 18 5.18 -0.93 -10.74
CA SER A 18 6.38 -0.36 -10.11
C SER A 18 5.94 0.28 -8.79
N PRO A 19 5.60 -0.54 -7.78
CA PRO A 19 5.13 -0.05 -6.49
C PRO A 19 6.19 0.76 -5.76
N ASP A 20 5.75 1.60 -4.83
CA ASP A 20 6.67 2.35 -3.96
C ASP A 20 7.33 1.41 -2.94
N GLU A 21 6.60 0.37 -2.50
CA GLU A 21 7.12 -0.64 -1.58
C GLU A 21 6.54 -2.02 -1.91
N THR A 22 7.38 -3.06 -1.91
CA THR A 22 6.93 -4.46 -1.99
C THR A 22 7.35 -5.20 -0.75
N ARG A 23 6.39 -5.75 0.00
CA ARG A 23 6.67 -6.62 1.15
C ARG A 23 6.31 -8.06 0.78
N ARG A 24 7.20 -9.00 1.11
CA ARG A 24 6.97 -10.44 0.90
C ARG A 24 6.76 -11.10 2.26
N PHE A 25 5.85 -12.06 2.31
CA PHE A 25 5.53 -12.82 3.50
C PHE A 25 5.21 -14.27 3.12
N ASP A 26 5.06 -15.15 4.10
CA ASP A 26 4.76 -16.56 3.81
C ASP A 26 3.47 -16.68 2.99
N LYS A 27 3.53 -17.40 1.86
CA LYS A 27 2.40 -17.57 0.92
C LYS A 27 1.81 -16.27 0.35
N GLY A 28 2.57 -15.18 0.30
CA GLY A 28 2.09 -14.00 -0.42
C GLY A 28 3.03 -12.81 -0.47
N LYS A 29 2.54 -11.76 -1.11
CA LYS A 29 3.20 -10.46 -1.14
C LYS A 29 2.17 -9.35 -1.18
N ILE A 30 2.61 -8.16 -0.80
CA ILE A 30 1.84 -6.92 -0.94
C ILE A 30 2.70 -5.90 -1.69
N ASP A 31 2.14 -5.33 -2.75
CA ASP A 31 2.69 -4.19 -3.48
C ASP A 31 1.93 -2.93 -3.06
N ILE A 32 2.64 -1.90 -2.59
CA ILE A 32 2.09 -0.69 -1.98
C ILE A 32 2.38 0.52 -2.87
N ALA A 33 1.37 1.35 -3.09
CA ALA A 33 1.50 2.66 -3.73
C ALA A 33 0.85 3.75 -2.87
N ASN A 34 1.59 4.83 -2.65
CA ASN A 34 1.11 6.02 -1.94
C ASN A 34 0.51 7.00 -2.97
N VAL A 35 -0.80 7.24 -2.86
CA VAL A 35 -1.58 8.03 -3.81
C VAL A 35 -2.18 9.24 -3.08
N GLY A 36 -1.42 10.33 -3.02
CA GLY A 36 -1.78 11.49 -2.20
C GLY A 36 -1.86 11.09 -0.73
N ASP A 37 -3.00 11.35 -0.10
CA ASP A 37 -3.24 11.02 1.31
C ASP A 37 -3.74 9.56 1.53
N ALA A 38 -3.82 8.77 0.46
CA ALA A 38 -4.29 7.39 0.51
C ALA A 38 -3.15 6.39 0.24
N VAL A 39 -3.24 5.22 0.86
CA VAL A 39 -2.34 4.09 0.61
C VAL A 39 -3.11 2.97 -0.05
N ILE A 40 -2.64 2.52 -1.22
CA ILE A 40 -3.23 1.40 -1.97
C ILE A 40 -2.29 0.20 -1.86
N GLY A 41 -2.79 -0.93 -1.36
CA GLY A 41 -2.07 -2.19 -1.31
C GLY A 41 -2.69 -3.24 -2.23
N ARG A 42 -1.90 -3.87 -3.10
CA ARG A 42 -2.29 -5.06 -3.87
C ARG A 42 -1.70 -6.30 -3.23
N PHE A 43 -2.57 -7.20 -2.79
CA PHE A 43 -2.18 -8.49 -2.24
C PHE A 43 -2.19 -9.57 -3.32
N GLU A 44 -1.11 -10.33 -3.39
CA GLU A 44 -1.06 -11.58 -4.14
C GLU A 44 -0.89 -12.70 -3.11
N LEU A 45 -1.94 -13.49 -2.94
CA LEU A 45 -2.05 -14.51 -1.90
C LEU A 45 -2.13 -15.89 -2.55
N GLN A 46 -1.26 -16.79 -2.12
CA GLN A 46 -1.26 -18.16 -2.60
C GLN A 46 -2.34 -18.98 -1.86
N PRO A 47 -2.83 -20.09 -2.46
CA PRO A 47 -3.75 -21.00 -1.77
C PRO A 47 -3.22 -21.43 -0.40
N GLY A 48 -4.11 -21.45 0.60
CA GLY A 48 -3.74 -21.80 1.98
C GLY A 48 -3.05 -20.68 2.77
N TRP A 49 -3.09 -19.44 2.28
CA TRP A 49 -2.70 -18.25 3.05
C TRP A 49 -3.67 -18.00 4.21
N ARG A 50 -3.13 -17.63 5.38
CA ARG A 50 -3.87 -17.15 6.53
C ARG A 50 -3.11 -16.03 7.23
N TRP A 51 -3.79 -14.96 7.61
CA TRP A 51 -3.18 -13.82 8.30
C TRP A 51 -2.39 -14.24 9.55
N SER A 52 -2.93 -15.16 10.36
CA SER A 52 -2.32 -15.64 11.60
C SER A 52 -1.02 -16.41 11.41
N GLU A 53 -0.85 -17.06 10.27
CA GLU A 53 0.34 -17.86 9.95
C GLU A 53 1.35 -17.02 9.16
N SER A 54 0.85 -16.21 8.23
CA SER A 54 1.68 -15.51 7.25
C SER A 54 2.07 -14.10 7.65
N VAL A 55 1.23 -13.37 8.39
CA VAL A 55 1.44 -11.94 8.69
C VAL A 55 1.67 -11.69 10.18
N LYS A 56 0.95 -12.39 11.07
CA LYS A 56 1.09 -12.24 12.52
C LYS A 56 2.55 -12.31 13.02
N PRO A 57 3.42 -13.23 12.54
CA PRO A 57 4.83 -13.25 12.95
C PRO A 57 5.61 -11.99 12.58
N LEU A 58 5.16 -11.23 11.56
CA LEU A 58 5.84 -10.04 11.06
C LEU A 58 5.44 -8.75 11.79
N VAL A 59 4.23 -8.71 12.37
CA VAL A 59 3.69 -7.49 13.00
C VAL A 59 3.98 -7.39 14.50
N GLY A 60 4.64 -8.40 15.10
CA GLY A 60 5.20 -8.31 16.45
C GLY A 60 4.21 -7.87 17.53
N THR A 61 2.96 -8.36 17.46
CA THR A 61 1.92 -8.07 18.46
C THR A 61 2.09 -8.91 19.72
#